data_AF-A0A974SVD5-F1
#
_entry.id   AF-A0A974SVD5-F1
#
_cell.length_a   1.000
_cell.length_b   1.000
_cell.length_c   1.000
_cell.angle_alpha   90.00
_cell.angle_beta   90.00
_cell.angle_gamma   90.00
#
_symmetry.space_group_name_H-M   'P 1'
#
loop_
_entity.id
_entity.type
_entity.pdbx_description
1 polymer ?
#
loop_
_entity_poly.entity_id
_entity_poly.type
_entity_poly.pdbx_seq_one_letter_code
_entity_poly.pdbx_strand_id
1 'polypeptide(L)'
;MKYLGFFLITLCCACLNSQLMAAQPLQPWLDTALPGASIRLPPGTYQGPAIINKPLTLEGNGKVIIEAGGRGTVLSVKADHVTLRGLTLRGSGDSHDAIDGGLMAEGNHLLIEDNRIEDVLFGITLHRSNDSVIRGNRVRSRPVDSAERGDGIRLWYSTGNRIENNDIAQIRDITVSNSPRNRFTGNVVKDSRRALNFLFANRTLVENNHFENNSTGIIALNSDGLIIRRNRIIHSMDASGAGVALKETSSALIDSNEIVHCAHGIMADSPMNPINRIVFINNLIAHNITGIYFYGAKGGHMAINNTIRNNLWPVSIIGDGDPMNDTWWGNIWDDYEGFDLNGDGFGDKPHELYAYADRIWMDTPAAKFFRNSPVLELLDFLERLAPFSAPSLILRDTAPRMKALR
;
A
#
# COMPACT_ATOMS: atom_id res chain seq x y z
N MET A 1 44.95 -11.39 -82.38
CA MET A 1 45.66 -10.58 -81.37
C MET A 1 44.70 -10.24 -80.24
N LYS A 2 45.00 -10.76 -79.03
CA LYS A 2 44.72 -10.24 -77.67
C LYS A 2 43.24 -10.15 -77.19
N TYR A 3 42.76 -11.10 -76.37
CA TYR A 3 42.77 -11.21 -74.88
C TYR A 3 41.55 -10.51 -74.22
N LEU A 4 40.58 -11.28 -73.66
CA LEU A 4 40.42 -11.66 -72.23
C LEU A 4 39.90 -10.47 -71.39
N GLY A 5 38.71 -10.42 -70.78
CA GLY A 5 37.92 -11.43 -70.07
C GLY A 5 38.05 -11.17 -68.57
N PHE A 6 37.00 -10.72 -67.86
CA PHE A 6 36.86 -10.96 -66.42
C PHE A 6 35.41 -10.77 -65.93
N PHE A 7 34.89 -11.85 -65.37
CA PHE A 7 33.64 -12.03 -64.65
C PHE A 7 33.79 -11.45 -63.23
N LEU A 8 32.80 -10.74 -62.70
CA LEU A 8 32.72 -10.49 -61.24
C LEU A 8 31.29 -10.76 -60.74
N ILE A 9 31.08 -12.00 -60.30
CA ILE A 9 30.00 -12.36 -59.37
C ILE A 9 30.38 -11.78 -58.02
N THR A 10 29.54 -10.89 -57.48
CA THR A 10 29.70 -10.42 -56.09
C THR A 10 28.65 -11.09 -55.22
N LEU A 11 29.04 -12.21 -54.62
CA LEU A 11 28.37 -12.81 -53.48
C LEU A 11 29.05 -12.24 -52.23
N CYS A 12 28.33 -11.49 -51.39
CA CYS A 12 28.81 -11.23 -50.03
C CYS A 12 27.65 -11.29 -49.05
N CYS A 13 27.51 -12.48 -48.46
CA CYS A 13 26.84 -12.74 -47.21
C CYS A 13 27.37 -11.82 -46.09
N ALA A 14 26.45 -11.21 -45.36
CA ALA A 14 26.59 -10.97 -43.93
C ALA A 14 25.19 -10.96 -43.31
N CYS A 15 24.54 -12.13 -43.32
CA CYS A 15 23.44 -12.37 -42.41
C CYS A 15 24.02 -12.35 -41.00
N LEU A 16 23.68 -11.32 -40.22
CA LEU A 16 23.86 -11.34 -38.78
C LEU A 16 23.09 -12.54 -38.23
N ASN A 17 23.82 -13.59 -37.86
CA ASN A 17 23.33 -14.67 -37.03
C ASN A 17 23.04 -14.09 -35.64
N SER A 18 21.88 -13.48 -35.46
CA SER A 18 21.20 -13.54 -34.17
C SER A 18 20.73 -14.99 -34.01
N GLN A 19 21.63 -15.86 -33.55
CA GLN A 19 21.21 -17.16 -33.04
C GLN A 19 20.27 -16.86 -31.87
N LEU A 20 18.97 -16.96 -32.13
CA LEU A 20 17.96 -17.16 -31.10
C LEU A 20 18.34 -18.49 -30.45
N MET A 21 19.21 -18.45 -29.43
CA MET A 21 19.42 -19.63 -28.60
C MET A 21 18.06 -19.94 -27.98
N ALA A 22 17.47 -21.06 -28.40
CA ALA A 22 16.23 -21.54 -27.84
C ALA A 22 16.38 -21.59 -26.32
N ALA A 23 15.43 -20.99 -25.60
CA ALA A 23 15.48 -20.92 -24.15
C ALA A 23 15.63 -22.34 -23.56
N GLN A 24 16.55 -22.50 -22.60
CA GLN A 24 16.89 -23.81 -22.04
C GLN A 24 15.85 -24.22 -20.99
N PRO A 25 15.39 -25.48 -20.90
CA PRO A 25 14.46 -25.87 -19.85
C PRO A 25 15.11 -25.72 -18.46
N LEU A 26 14.43 -25.05 -17.53
CA LEU A 26 14.93 -24.87 -16.15
C LEU A 26 14.86 -26.16 -15.32
N GLN A 27 13.79 -26.94 -15.48
CA GLN A 27 13.48 -28.08 -14.61
C GLN A 27 14.63 -29.10 -14.46
N PRO A 28 15.37 -29.50 -15.52
CA PRO A 28 16.49 -30.42 -15.38
C PRO A 28 17.61 -29.94 -14.45
N TRP A 29 17.85 -28.64 -14.35
CA TRP A 29 18.81 -28.07 -13.41
C TRP A 29 18.35 -28.25 -11.96
N LEU A 30 17.06 -28.10 -11.71
CA LEU A 30 16.46 -28.25 -10.38
C LEU A 30 16.40 -29.73 -9.95
N ASP A 31 16.09 -30.61 -10.90
CA ASP A 31 15.93 -32.05 -10.64
C ASP A 31 17.27 -32.71 -10.26
N THR A 32 18.33 -32.34 -10.97
CA THR A 32 19.69 -32.90 -10.76
C THR A 32 20.39 -32.35 -9.53
N ALA A 33 19.96 -31.21 -9.00
CA ALA A 33 20.52 -30.65 -7.77
C ALA A 33 20.15 -31.49 -6.53
N LEU A 34 21.14 -31.69 -5.66
CA LEU A 34 20.92 -32.28 -4.35
C LEU A 34 20.16 -31.30 -3.44
N PRO A 35 19.36 -31.78 -2.47
CA PRO A 35 18.77 -30.92 -1.45
C PRO A 35 19.84 -30.09 -0.72
N GLY A 36 19.58 -28.81 -0.54
CA GLY A 36 20.49 -27.83 0.06
C GLY A 36 21.54 -27.26 -0.90
N ALA A 37 21.60 -27.73 -2.15
CA ALA A 37 22.58 -27.23 -3.12
C ALA A 37 22.31 -25.78 -3.52
N SER A 38 23.39 -25.09 -3.92
CA SER A 38 23.32 -23.78 -4.56
C SER A 38 23.57 -23.91 -6.05
N ILE A 39 22.60 -23.50 -6.85
CA ILE A 39 22.65 -23.50 -8.31
C ILE A 39 22.88 -22.06 -8.77
N ARG A 40 24.04 -21.82 -9.38
CA ARG A 40 24.34 -20.57 -10.09
C ARG A 40 24.12 -20.78 -11.56
N LEU A 41 23.00 -20.28 -12.08
CA LEU A 41 22.68 -20.41 -13.49
C LEU A 41 23.59 -19.50 -14.32
N PRO A 42 24.18 -20.02 -15.43
CA PRO A 42 24.81 -19.17 -16.43
C PRO A 42 23.85 -18.08 -16.94
N PRO A 43 24.36 -16.90 -17.35
CA PRO A 43 23.54 -15.86 -17.98
C PRO A 43 22.73 -16.41 -19.16
N GLY A 44 21.44 -16.12 -19.21
CA GLY A 44 20.58 -16.61 -20.28
C GLY A 44 19.10 -16.66 -19.92
N THR A 45 18.31 -17.13 -20.88
CA THR A 45 16.86 -17.34 -20.74
C THR A 45 16.55 -18.81 -20.58
N TYR A 46 15.78 -19.13 -19.54
CA TYR A 46 15.32 -20.46 -19.21
C TYR A 46 13.80 -20.56 -19.34
N GLN A 47 13.31 -21.69 -19.86
CA GLN A 47 11.87 -21.96 -19.95
C GLN A 47 11.33 -22.46 -18.61
N GLY A 48 10.30 -21.78 -18.14
CA GLY A 48 9.33 -22.29 -17.17
C GLY A 48 8.02 -22.72 -17.86
N PRO A 49 6.96 -23.02 -17.11
CA PRO A 49 6.90 -23.15 -15.65
C PRO A 49 7.91 -24.15 -15.07
N ALA A 50 8.41 -23.88 -13.87
CA ALA A 50 9.30 -24.79 -13.15
C ALA A 50 8.89 -24.95 -11.68
N ILE A 51 9.25 -26.08 -11.08
CA ILE A 51 8.90 -26.43 -9.70
C ILE A 51 10.16 -26.75 -8.89
N ILE A 52 10.32 -26.06 -7.76
CA ILE A 52 11.30 -26.35 -6.71
C ILE A 52 10.58 -27.11 -5.60
N ASN A 53 10.89 -28.40 -5.45
CA ASN A 53 10.26 -29.29 -4.46
C ASN A 53 11.22 -29.78 -3.37
N LYS A 54 12.40 -29.17 -3.27
CA LYS A 54 13.43 -29.46 -2.28
C LYS A 54 14.11 -28.16 -1.82
N PRO A 55 14.67 -28.10 -0.61
CA PRO A 55 15.49 -26.96 -0.20
C PRO A 55 16.61 -26.74 -1.20
N LEU A 56 16.82 -25.52 -1.67
CA LEU A 56 17.92 -25.15 -2.57
C LEU A 56 18.09 -23.64 -2.64
N THR A 57 19.25 -23.20 -3.14
CA THR A 57 19.48 -21.81 -3.53
C THR A 57 19.55 -21.71 -5.06
N LEU A 58 18.77 -20.81 -5.66
CA LEU A 58 18.81 -20.51 -7.09
C LEU A 58 19.27 -19.06 -7.28
N GLU A 59 20.45 -18.88 -7.89
CA GLU A 59 21.06 -17.57 -8.11
C GLU A 59 21.17 -17.24 -9.59
N GLY A 60 20.68 -16.06 -9.97
CA GLY A 60 20.74 -15.52 -11.33
C GLY A 60 21.74 -14.38 -11.54
N ASN A 61 22.31 -13.80 -10.47
CA ASN A 61 23.22 -12.65 -10.54
C ASN A 61 22.71 -11.47 -11.39
N GLY A 62 21.39 -11.29 -11.47
CA GLY A 62 20.74 -10.26 -12.29
C GLY A 62 20.79 -10.50 -13.80
N LYS A 63 21.25 -11.67 -14.25
CA LYS A 63 21.50 -12.00 -15.67
C LYS A 63 20.70 -13.20 -16.17
N VAL A 64 19.82 -13.73 -15.35
CA VAL A 64 19.02 -14.93 -15.65
C VAL A 64 17.55 -14.55 -15.73
N ILE A 65 16.92 -14.96 -16.82
CA ILE A 65 15.49 -14.77 -17.08
C ILE A 65 14.83 -16.14 -17.08
N ILE A 66 13.75 -16.30 -16.32
CA ILE A 66 12.86 -17.46 -16.37
C ILE A 66 11.55 -16.97 -17.00
N GLU A 67 11.19 -17.59 -18.12
CA GLU A 67 10.10 -17.18 -19.00
C GLU A 67 9.10 -18.33 -19.12
N ALA A 68 7.82 -18.09 -18.80
CA ALA A 68 6.79 -19.13 -18.89
C ALA A 68 5.99 -19.09 -20.20
N GLY A 69 6.20 -18.07 -21.03
CA GLY A 69 5.64 -18.02 -22.39
C GLY A 69 4.11 -17.96 -22.41
N GLY A 70 3.51 -17.25 -21.46
CA GLY A 70 2.06 -17.08 -21.40
C GLY A 70 1.32 -18.24 -20.71
N ARG A 71 2.01 -19.10 -19.96
CA ARG A 71 1.41 -20.31 -19.37
C ARG A 71 1.75 -20.46 -17.90
N GLY A 72 0.74 -20.62 -17.06
CA GLY A 72 0.93 -21.00 -15.66
C GLY A 72 1.72 -19.99 -14.82
N THR A 73 2.11 -20.42 -13.63
CA THR A 73 3.07 -19.67 -12.80
C THR A 73 4.50 -19.92 -13.26
N VAL A 74 5.32 -18.87 -13.33
CA VAL A 74 6.70 -18.95 -13.85
C VAL A 74 7.57 -19.87 -12.99
N LEU A 75 7.53 -19.69 -11.67
CA LEU A 75 8.25 -20.53 -10.73
C LEU A 75 7.37 -20.87 -9.52
N SER A 76 7.30 -22.16 -9.18
CA SER A 76 6.56 -22.65 -8.01
C SER A 76 7.50 -23.28 -6.99
N VAL A 77 7.42 -22.84 -5.74
CA VAL A 77 8.22 -23.34 -4.61
C VAL A 77 7.33 -24.13 -3.67
N LYS A 78 7.65 -25.41 -3.48
CA LYS A 78 6.90 -26.37 -2.64
C LYS A 78 7.76 -26.95 -1.51
N ALA A 79 8.85 -26.29 -1.16
CA ALA A 79 9.76 -26.73 -0.11
C ALA A 79 10.21 -25.57 0.77
N ASP A 80 10.53 -25.88 2.02
CA ASP A 80 11.11 -24.93 2.97
C ASP A 80 12.56 -24.60 2.62
N HIS A 81 13.08 -23.51 3.20
CA HIS A 81 14.50 -23.11 3.10
C HIS A 81 15.00 -22.96 1.66
N VAL A 82 14.13 -22.43 0.78
CA VAL A 82 14.50 -22.08 -0.58
C VAL A 82 14.94 -20.62 -0.64
N THR A 83 16.07 -20.38 -1.29
CA THR A 83 16.56 -19.03 -1.61
C THR A 83 16.45 -18.78 -3.11
N LEU A 84 15.79 -17.68 -3.50
CA LEU A 84 15.69 -17.20 -4.88
C LEU A 84 16.32 -15.81 -4.95
N ARG A 85 17.41 -15.68 -5.72
CA ARG A 85 18.22 -14.45 -5.74
C ARG A 85 18.58 -13.99 -7.14
N GLY A 86 18.33 -12.72 -7.45
CA GLY A 86 18.84 -12.10 -8.67
C GLY A 86 18.27 -12.69 -9.97
N LEU A 87 17.03 -13.16 -9.94
CA LEU A 87 16.32 -13.73 -11.10
C LEU A 87 15.36 -12.71 -11.70
N THR A 88 15.12 -12.79 -13.01
CA THR A 88 13.96 -12.16 -13.64
C THR A 88 12.90 -13.22 -13.91
N LEU A 89 11.69 -13.08 -13.36
CA LEU A 89 10.55 -13.97 -13.62
C LEU A 89 9.50 -13.21 -14.44
N ARG A 90 9.11 -13.75 -15.61
CA ARG A 90 8.14 -13.07 -16.48
C ARG A 90 7.31 -13.99 -17.36
N GLY A 91 6.25 -13.42 -17.94
CA GLY A 91 5.37 -14.05 -18.92
C GLY A 91 4.57 -15.23 -18.36
N SER A 92 3.92 -15.02 -17.20
CA SER A 92 2.99 -15.99 -16.59
C SER A 92 1.80 -16.32 -17.51
N GLY A 93 0.91 -17.21 -17.10
CA GLY A 93 -0.44 -17.31 -17.67
C GLY A 93 -1.32 -16.11 -17.31
N ASP A 94 -2.60 -16.23 -17.63
CA ASP A 94 -3.64 -15.21 -17.46
C ASP A 94 -4.82 -15.68 -16.59
N SER A 95 -4.72 -16.85 -15.96
CA SER A 95 -5.79 -17.37 -15.11
C SER A 95 -5.80 -16.70 -13.74
N HIS A 96 -6.88 -15.97 -13.44
CA HIS A 96 -7.17 -15.47 -12.09
C HIS A 96 -7.49 -16.58 -11.10
N ASP A 97 -8.16 -17.64 -11.56
CA ASP A 97 -8.55 -18.79 -10.73
C ASP A 97 -7.33 -19.61 -10.30
N ALA A 98 -6.40 -19.86 -11.22
CA ALA A 98 -5.16 -20.56 -10.91
C ALA A 98 -4.10 -19.66 -10.25
N ILE A 99 -4.35 -18.35 -10.21
CA ILE A 99 -3.43 -17.33 -9.67
C ILE A 99 -2.09 -17.39 -10.42
N ASP A 100 -2.15 -17.40 -11.75
CA ASP A 100 -0.96 -17.46 -12.58
C ASP A 100 -0.06 -16.24 -12.31
N GLY A 101 1.18 -16.47 -11.91
CA GLY A 101 2.06 -15.38 -11.50
C GLY A 101 3.54 -15.60 -11.74
N GLY A 102 4.35 -14.68 -11.23
CA GLY A 102 5.81 -14.80 -11.26
C GLY A 102 6.29 -15.87 -10.29
N LEU A 103 5.80 -15.86 -9.06
CA LEU A 103 6.22 -16.79 -8.02
C LEU A 103 5.03 -17.23 -7.17
N MET A 104 4.82 -18.54 -7.07
CA MET A 104 3.92 -19.17 -6.10
C MET A 104 4.74 -19.96 -5.09
N ALA A 105 4.61 -19.68 -3.81
CA ALA A 105 5.40 -20.32 -2.75
C ALA A 105 4.50 -20.89 -1.65
N GLU A 106 4.78 -22.14 -1.28
CA GLU A 106 4.10 -22.89 -0.20
C GLU A 106 5.04 -23.38 0.90
N GLY A 107 6.32 -22.98 0.88
CA GLY A 107 7.33 -23.33 1.89
C GLY A 107 7.51 -22.26 2.97
N ASN A 108 8.19 -22.61 4.06
CA ASN A 108 8.57 -21.74 5.17
C ASN A 108 10.06 -21.37 5.11
N HIS A 109 10.45 -20.31 5.84
CA HIS A 109 11.83 -19.84 5.91
C HIS A 109 12.44 -19.57 4.52
N LEU A 110 11.61 -19.02 3.62
CA LEU A 110 12.04 -18.67 2.27
C LEU A 110 12.82 -17.36 2.28
N LEU A 111 13.78 -17.24 1.38
CA LEU A 111 14.45 -15.97 1.09
C LEU A 111 14.26 -15.65 -0.39
N ILE A 112 13.41 -14.67 -0.68
CA ILE A 112 13.12 -14.20 -2.03
C ILE A 112 13.68 -12.79 -2.13
N GLU A 113 14.83 -12.64 -2.78
CA GLU A 113 15.53 -11.36 -2.78
C GLU A 113 16.15 -10.91 -4.11
N ASP A 114 16.19 -9.60 -4.30
CA ASP A 114 16.82 -8.95 -5.45
C ASP A 114 16.32 -9.49 -6.80
N ASN A 115 15.07 -9.98 -6.86
CA ASN A 115 14.45 -10.49 -8.07
C ASN A 115 13.66 -9.40 -8.79
N ARG A 116 13.52 -9.54 -10.10
CA ARG A 116 12.65 -8.73 -10.95
C ARG A 116 11.46 -9.59 -11.38
N ILE A 117 10.26 -9.19 -10.98
CA ILE A 117 9.01 -9.84 -11.33
C ILE A 117 8.26 -8.89 -12.27
N GLU A 118 8.10 -9.25 -13.53
CA GLU A 118 7.56 -8.36 -14.54
C GLU A 118 6.70 -9.07 -15.57
N ASP A 119 5.73 -8.37 -16.17
CA ASP A 119 4.84 -8.94 -17.19
C ASP A 119 4.12 -10.23 -16.73
N VAL A 120 3.69 -10.21 -15.47
CA VAL A 120 2.94 -11.30 -14.83
C VAL A 120 1.59 -10.81 -14.34
N LEU A 121 0.62 -11.72 -14.28
CA LEU A 121 -0.70 -11.42 -13.74
C LEU A 121 -0.61 -11.20 -12.22
N PHE A 122 -0.14 -12.20 -11.46
CA PHE A 122 0.21 -12.07 -10.04
C PHE A 122 1.73 -11.99 -9.85
N GLY A 123 2.21 -11.20 -8.90
CA GLY A 123 3.64 -11.06 -8.62
C GLY A 123 4.18 -12.21 -7.78
N ILE A 124 4.33 -11.99 -6.47
CA ILE A 124 4.81 -12.98 -5.50
C ILE A 124 3.66 -13.39 -4.58
N THR A 125 3.32 -14.67 -4.59
CA THR A 125 2.23 -15.22 -3.78
C THR A 125 2.77 -16.23 -2.77
N LEU A 126 2.49 -15.99 -1.49
CA LEU A 126 2.78 -16.87 -0.36
C LEU A 126 1.51 -17.55 0.13
N HIS A 127 1.49 -18.88 0.13
CA HIS A 127 0.37 -19.72 0.51
C HIS A 127 0.80 -20.67 1.64
N ARG A 128 0.33 -20.42 2.87
CA ARG A 128 0.73 -21.18 4.06
C ARG A 128 2.25 -21.13 4.32
N SER A 129 2.87 -20.01 3.98
CA SER A 129 4.31 -19.77 4.16
C SER A 129 4.56 -18.89 5.37
N ASN A 130 5.42 -19.35 6.28
CA ASN A 130 5.74 -18.63 7.50
C ASN A 130 7.22 -18.26 7.55
N ASP A 131 7.50 -17.23 8.36
CA ASP A 131 8.85 -16.81 8.74
C ASP A 131 9.80 -16.60 7.54
N SER A 132 9.22 -16.14 6.42
CA SER A 132 9.91 -15.91 5.16
C SER A 132 10.23 -14.43 4.95
N VAL A 133 11.24 -14.16 4.12
CA VAL A 133 11.72 -12.83 3.81
C VAL A 133 11.58 -12.57 2.31
N ILE A 134 10.82 -11.54 1.96
CA ILE A 134 10.71 -11.00 0.60
C ILE A 134 11.36 -9.63 0.63
N ARG A 135 12.56 -9.48 0.07
CA ARG A 135 13.31 -8.22 0.16
C ARG A 135 14.01 -7.75 -1.10
N GLY A 136 14.07 -6.44 -1.33
CA GLY A 136 14.83 -5.88 -2.46
C GLY A 136 14.29 -6.27 -3.84
N ASN A 137 13.07 -6.82 -3.93
CA ASN A 137 12.50 -7.23 -5.20
C ASN A 137 11.84 -6.06 -5.91
N ARG A 138 11.85 -6.09 -7.24
CA ARG A 138 11.08 -5.18 -8.09
C ARG A 138 9.90 -5.91 -8.70
N VAL A 139 8.67 -5.48 -8.42
CA VAL A 139 7.44 -6.17 -8.89
C VAL A 139 6.59 -5.23 -9.74
N ARG A 140 6.28 -5.64 -10.98
CA ARG A 140 5.41 -4.94 -11.93
C ARG A 140 4.45 -5.93 -12.57
N SER A 141 3.16 -5.58 -12.65
CA SER A 141 2.18 -6.38 -13.39
C SER A 141 2.22 -6.06 -14.89
N ARG A 142 1.30 -6.66 -15.64
CA ARG A 142 1.07 -6.38 -17.06
C ARG A 142 0.51 -4.98 -17.29
N PRO A 143 0.74 -4.39 -18.48
CA PRO A 143 0.22 -3.08 -18.85
C PRO A 143 -1.27 -3.13 -19.26
N VAL A 144 -2.11 -3.76 -18.44
CA VAL A 144 -3.57 -3.82 -18.58
C VAL A 144 -4.24 -2.89 -17.58
N ASP A 145 -5.57 -2.78 -17.62
CA ASP A 145 -6.33 -1.99 -16.65
C ASP A 145 -6.08 -2.49 -15.21
N SER A 146 -6.10 -1.58 -14.24
CA SER A 146 -5.83 -1.95 -12.85
C SER A 146 -6.79 -3.00 -12.29
N ALA A 147 -8.03 -3.07 -12.78
CA ALA A 147 -9.00 -4.08 -12.36
C ALA A 147 -8.68 -5.49 -12.88
N GLU A 148 -7.97 -5.58 -14.01
CA GLU A 148 -7.60 -6.84 -14.67
C GLU A 148 -6.28 -7.42 -14.17
N ARG A 149 -5.46 -6.61 -13.49
CA ARG A 149 -4.20 -7.05 -12.86
C ARG A 149 -4.46 -7.96 -11.66
N GLY A 150 -3.52 -8.85 -11.38
CA GLY A 150 -3.45 -9.58 -10.12
C GLY A 150 -2.74 -8.77 -9.04
N ASP A 151 -2.59 -9.40 -7.88
CA ASP A 151 -1.89 -8.82 -6.73
C ASP A 151 -0.38 -8.83 -6.96
N GLY A 152 0.29 -7.74 -6.56
CA GLY A 152 1.74 -7.63 -6.65
C GLY A 152 2.44 -8.54 -5.64
N ILE A 153 1.96 -8.48 -4.40
CA ILE A 153 2.34 -9.43 -3.35
C ILE A 153 1.05 -9.92 -2.70
N ARG A 154 0.93 -11.24 -2.53
CA ARG A 154 -0.23 -11.86 -1.87
C ARG A 154 0.23 -12.78 -0.76
N LEU A 155 -0.31 -12.60 0.44
CA LEU A 155 -0.13 -13.49 1.57
C LEU A 155 -1.47 -14.14 1.92
N TRP A 156 -1.49 -15.47 1.94
CA TRP A 156 -2.66 -16.25 2.34
C TRP A 156 -2.28 -17.29 3.39
N TYR A 157 -2.92 -17.23 4.55
CA TYR A 157 -2.58 -18.07 5.73
C TYR A 157 -1.08 -18.07 6.07
N SER A 158 -0.42 -16.94 5.91
CA SER A 158 1.04 -16.78 5.96
C SER A 158 1.43 -15.83 7.07
N THR A 159 2.16 -16.31 8.07
CA THR A 159 2.41 -15.59 9.35
C THR A 159 3.89 -15.30 9.55
N GLY A 160 4.22 -14.19 10.21
CA GLY A 160 5.60 -13.92 10.65
C GLY A 160 6.56 -13.49 9.54
N ASN A 161 6.06 -13.21 8.33
CA ASN A 161 6.87 -12.85 7.18
C ASN A 161 7.35 -11.40 7.25
N ARG A 162 8.47 -11.14 6.58
CA ARG A 162 9.10 -9.83 6.45
C ARG A 162 9.13 -9.42 4.98
N ILE A 163 8.41 -8.36 4.64
CA ILE A 163 8.35 -7.77 3.32
C ILE A 163 9.10 -6.45 3.40
N GLU A 164 10.33 -6.41 2.87
CA GLU A 164 11.29 -5.35 3.18
C GLU A 164 11.93 -4.72 1.94
N ASN A 165 11.94 -3.38 1.87
CA ASN A 165 12.68 -2.66 0.84
C ASN A 165 12.35 -3.10 -0.60
N ASN A 166 11.11 -3.50 -0.88
CA ASN A 166 10.67 -3.85 -2.22
C ASN A 166 10.19 -2.61 -2.97
N ASP A 167 10.44 -2.58 -4.27
CA ASP A 167 9.93 -1.58 -5.21
C ASP A 167 8.76 -2.17 -6.01
N ILE A 168 7.54 -1.76 -5.69
CA ILE A 168 6.30 -2.33 -6.21
C ILE A 168 5.52 -1.23 -6.92
N ALA A 169 5.10 -1.46 -8.15
CA ALA A 169 4.24 -0.50 -8.83
C ALA A 169 3.38 -1.14 -9.91
N GLN A 170 2.35 -0.43 -10.36
CA GLN A 170 1.50 -0.88 -11.46
C GLN A 170 0.94 -2.28 -11.22
N ILE A 171 0.54 -2.56 -9.98
CA ILE A 171 -0.15 -3.79 -9.58
C ILE A 171 -1.60 -3.46 -9.25
N ARG A 172 -2.43 -4.48 -8.99
CA ARG A 172 -3.75 -4.23 -8.42
C ARG A 172 -3.62 -3.88 -6.94
N ASP A 173 -3.40 -4.88 -6.10
CA ASP A 173 -3.32 -4.73 -4.65
C ASP A 173 -2.09 -5.49 -4.08
N ILE A 174 -1.58 -5.07 -2.92
CA ILE A 174 -0.90 -6.01 -2.01
C ILE A 174 -1.94 -6.55 -1.04
N THR A 175 -2.24 -7.84 -1.12
CA THR A 175 -3.32 -8.46 -0.33
C THR A 175 -2.75 -9.38 0.73
N VAL A 176 -3.21 -9.20 1.97
CA VAL A 176 -2.76 -10.00 3.13
C VAL A 176 -4.01 -10.55 3.82
N SER A 177 -4.30 -11.82 3.60
CA SER A 177 -5.52 -12.48 4.04
C SER A 177 -5.24 -13.59 5.05
N ASN A 178 -5.92 -13.56 6.19
CA ASN A 178 -5.77 -14.54 7.28
C ASN A 178 -4.30 -14.74 7.71
N SER A 179 -3.54 -13.65 7.67
CA SER A 179 -2.07 -13.66 7.70
C SER A 179 -1.59 -12.68 8.78
N PRO A 180 -1.63 -13.07 10.06
CA PRO A 180 -1.27 -12.19 11.16
C PRO A 180 0.25 -12.05 11.34
N ARG A 181 0.67 -11.06 12.15
CA ARG A 181 2.05 -10.90 12.64
C ARG A 181 3.10 -10.73 11.53
N ASN A 182 2.73 -10.16 10.39
CA ASN A 182 3.67 -9.83 9.32
C ASN A 182 4.28 -8.43 9.53
N ARG A 183 5.36 -8.14 8.81
CA ARG A 183 6.04 -6.85 8.83
C ARG A 183 6.27 -6.34 7.41
N PHE A 184 5.83 -5.11 7.15
CA PHE A 184 6.04 -4.39 5.91
C PHE A 184 6.91 -3.18 6.22
N THR A 185 8.19 -3.22 5.83
CA THR A 185 9.16 -2.19 6.22
C THR A 185 9.92 -1.63 5.03
N GLY A 186 9.97 -0.30 4.87
CA GLY A 186 10.83 0.33 3.86
C GLY A 186 10.41 0.11 2.40
N ASN A 187 9.19 -0.39 2.15
CA ASN A 187 8.73 -0.65 0.79
C ASN A 187 8.25 0.63 0.11
N VAL A 188 8.36 0.64 -1.21
CA VAL A 188 7.79 1.66 -2.08
C VAL A 188 6.65 1.02 -2.87
N VAL A 189 5.44 1.59 -2.79
CA VAL A 189 4.28 1.14 -3.59
C VAL A 189 3.68 2.30 -4.34
N LYS A 190 3.66 2.23 -5.68
CA LYS A 190 3.20 3.34 -6.52
C LYS A 190 2.24 2.93 -7.62
N ASP A 191 1.43 3.88 -8.09
CA ASP A 191 0.63 3.77 -9.32
C ASP A 191 -0.20 2.47 -9.37
N SER A 192 -0.78 2.11 -8.22
CA SER A 192 -1.52 0.87 -8.00
C SER A 192 -2.89 1.15 -7.40
N ARG A 193 -3.79 0.16 -7.39
CA ARG A 193 -5.11 0.37 -6.78
C ARG A 193 -4.98 0.47 -5.26
N ARG A 194 -4.50 -0.57 -4.59
CA ARG A 194 -4.30 -0.53 -3.13
C ARG A 194 -2.85 -0.80 -2.76
N ALA A 195 -2.24 0.12 -2.02
CA ALA A 195 -0.88 -0.09 -1.57
C ALA A 195 -0.78 -1.26 -0.57
N LEU A 196 -1.72 -1.35 0.38
CA LEU A 196 -1.87 -2.47 1.30
C LEU A 196 -3.35 -2.75 1.58
N ASN A 197 -3.75 -4.02 1.50
CA ASN A 197 -5.10 -4.49 1.77
C ASN A 197 -5.06 -5.66 2.76
N PHE A 198 -5.39 -5.39 4.01
CA PHE A 198 -5.41 -6.35 5.12
C PHE A 198 -6.81 -6.91 5.33
N LEU A 199 -6.93 -8.24 5.32
CA LEU A 199 -8.16 -8.96 5.65
C LEU A 199 -7.84 -10.01 6.71
N PHE A 200 -8.30 -9.83 7.95
CA PHE A 200 -7.96 -10.72 9.06
C PHE A 200 -6.44 -10.87 9.28
N ALA A 201 -5.69 -9.77 9.16
CA ALA A 201 -4.22 -9.73 9.23
C ALA A 201 -3.72 -9.08 10.53
N ASN A 202 -4.21 -9.58 11.66
CA ASN A 202 -4.00 -9.02 12.98
C ASN A 202 -2.51 -8.85 13.35
N ARG A 203 -2.20 -7.84 14.17
CA ARG A 203 -0.86 -7.61 14.75
C ARG A 203 0.24 -7.42 13.71
N THR A 204 -0.10 -6.85 12.57
CA THR A 204 0.85 -6.53 11.49
C THR A 204 1.48 -5.16 11.72
N LEU A 205 2.78 -5.06 11.47
CA LEU A 205 3.54 -3.80 11.49
C LEU A 205 3.71 -3.27 10.07
N VAL A 206 3.37 -2.00 9.86
CA VAL A 206 3.61 -1.26 8.62
C VAL A 206 4.45 -0.04 8.97
N GLU A 207 5.72 -0.05 8.59
CA GLU A 207 6.70 0.92 9.07
C GLU A 207 7.61 1.49 7.96
N ASN A 208 7.86 2.80 7.99
CA ASN A 208 8.83 3.45 7.09
C ASN A 208 8.57 3.19 5.59
N ASN A 209 7.32 2.97 5.18
CA ASN A 209 6.98 2.74 3.76
C ASN A 209 6.58 4.05 3.07
N HIS A 210 6.72 4.08 1.74
CA HIS A 210 6.31 5.19 0.89
C HIS A 210 5.24 4.72 -0.10
N PHE A 211 4.01 5.23 0.06
CA PHE A 211 2.86 4.92 -0.77
C PHE A 211 2.44 6.19 -1.53
N GLU A 212 2.47 6.14 -2.86
CA GLU A 212 2.28 7.33 -3.70
C GLU A 212 1.42 7.01 -4.93
N ASN A 213 0.49 7.90 -5.27
CA ASN A 213 -0.38 7.78 -6.46
C ASN A 213 -1.12 6.43 -6.51
N ASN A 214 -1.51 5.90 -5.35
CA ASN A 214 -2.35 4.73 -5.27
C ASN A 214 -3.80 5.16 -5.09
N SER A 215 -4.79 4.45 -5.66
CA SER A 215 -6.21 4.75 -5.42
C SER A 215 -6.53 4.76 -3.92
N THR A 216 -5.89 3.88 -3.15
CA THR A 216 -5.96 3.85 -1.68
C THR A 216 -4.61 3.44 -1.11
N GLY A 217 -4.22 4.06 0.01
CA GLY A 217 -3.00 3.71 0.73
C GLY A 217 -3.16 2.37 1.46
N ILE A 218 -3.50 2.42 2.74
CA ILE A 218 -3.66 1.24 3.60
C ILE A 218 -5.14 1.02 3.88
N ILE A 219 -5.63 -0.20 3.63
CA ILE A 219 -6.96 -0.64 4.07
C ILE A 219 -6.80 -1.79 5.04
N ALA A 220 -7.50 -1.72 6.17
CA ALA A 220 -7.63 -2.80 7.13
C ALA A 220 -9.09 -3.15 7.33
N LEU A 221 -9.43 -4.41 7.06
CA LEU A 221 -10.72 -5.01 7.33
C LEU A 221 -10.56 -6.13 8.35
N ASN A 222 -11.32 -6.07 9.44
CA ASN A 222 -11.29 -7.09 10.51
C ASN A 222 -9.87 -7.42 10.98
N SER A 223 -9.01 -6.41 11.11
CA SER A 223 -7.57 -6.59 11.35
C SER A 223 -7.11 -5.79 12.57
N ASP A 224 -7.15 -6.42 13.74
CA ASP A 224 -6.86 -5.81 15.03
C ASP A 224 -5.37 -5.80 15.40
N GLY A 225 -4.97 -4.81 16.18
CA GLY A 225 -3.63 -4.66 16.73
C GLY A 225 -2.60 -4.18 15.72
N LEU A 226 -3.03 -3.51 14.65
CA LEU A 226 -2.12 -2.96 13.65
C LEU A 226 -1.28 -1.83 14.24
N ILE A 227 -0.01 -1.80 13.84
CA ILE A 227 0.88 -0.66 14.09
C ILE A 227 1.28 -0.10 12.74
N ILE A 228 0.79 1.10 12.43
CA ILE A 228 1.06 1.82 11.19
C ILE A 228 1.86 3.05 11.59
N ARG A 229 3.18 3.05 11.35
CA ARG A 229 4.02 4.16 11.81
C ARG A 229 5.09 4.64 10.85
N ARG A 230 5.37 5.94 10.87
CA ARG A 230 6.42 6.57 10.05
C ARG A 230 6.29 6.27 8.55
N ASN A 231 5.08 6.06 8.06
CA ASN A 231 4.83 5.90 6.63
C ASN A 231 4.51 7.25 6.00
N ARG A 232 4.85 7.37 4.71
CA ARG A 232 4.49 8.50 3.87
C ARG A 232 3.42 8.03 2.88
N ILE A 233 2.23 8.57 2.99
CA ILE A 233 1.05 8.18 2.20
C ILE A 233 0.53 9.41 1.49
N ILE A 234 0.72 9.48 0.18
CA ILE A 234 0.52 10.70 -0.59
C ILE A 234 -0.24 10.43 -1.89
N HIS A 235 -1.11 11.37 -2.27
CA HIS A 235 -1.80 11.36 -3.56
C HIS A 235 -2.76 10.18 -3.74
N SER A 236 -3.50 9.81 -2.68
CA SER A 236 -4.61 8.83 -2.76
C SER A 236 -5.97 9.52 -2.93
N MET A 237 -6.22 10.01 -4.14
CA MET A 237 -7.30 10.95 -4.46
C MET A 237 -8.54 10.35 -5.16
N ASP A 238 -8.59 9.03 -5.35
CA ASP A 238 -9.80 8.41 -5.91
C ASP A 238 -11.03 8.69 -5.02
N ALA A 239 -12.22 8.71 -5.61
CA ALA A 239 -13.44 9.20 -4.94
C ALA A 239 -13.78 8.48 -3.62
N SER A 240 -13.41 7.21 -3.48
CA SER A 240 -13.55 6.41 -2.25
C SER A 240 -12.20 6.08 -1.60
N GLY A 241 -11.13 6.74 -2.04
CA GLY A 241 -9.78 6.56 -1.56
C GLY A 241 -9.58 7.12 -0.14
N ALA A 242 -8.63 6.52 0.56
CA ALA A 242 -8.14 6.97 1.85
C ALA A 242 -6.64 6.77 1.95
N GLY A 243 -5.95 7.58 2.75
CA GLY A 243 -4.58 7.30 3.15
C GLY A 243 -4.52 6.06 4.03
N VAL A 244 -5.32 6.05 5.10
CA VAL A 244 -5.55 4.89 5.97
C VAL A 244 -7.05 4.69 6.15
N ALA A 245 -7.57 3.52 5.82
CA ALA A 245 -8.94 3.11 6.08
C ALA A 245 -8.98 1.92 7.05
N LEU A 246 -9.64 2.11 8.19
CA LEU A 246 -9.90 1.07 9.18
C LEU A 246 -11.40 0.75 9.16
N LYS A 247 -11.72 -0.49 8.87
CA LYS A 247 -13.09 -1.00 8.86
C LYS A 247 -13.17 -2.27 9.68
N GLU A 248 -14.17 -2.36 10.53
CA GLU A 248 -14.38 -3.44 11.50
C GLU A 248 -13.07 -3.75 12.26
N THR A 249 -12.27 -2.72 12.52
CA THR A 249 -10.95 -2.82 13.13
C THR A 249 -11.00 -2.07 14.44
N SER A 250 -11.01 -2.82 15.55
CA SER A 250 -11.28 -2.27 16.86
C SER A 250 -10.04 -1.73 17.57
N SER A 251 -8.84 -2.19 17.21
CA SER A 251 -7.60 -1.67 17.78
C SER A 251 -6.52 -1.42 16.73
N ALA A 252 -5.97 -0.21 16.73
CA ALA A 252 -4.84 0.15 15.88
C ALA A 252 -4.08 1.34 16.48
N LEU A 253 -2.78 1.40 16.20
CA LEU A 253 -1.91 2.53 16.48
C LEU A 253 -1.42 3.12 15.16
N ILE A 254 -1.83 4.36 14.87
CA ILE A 254 -1.37 5.14 13.74
C ILE A 254 -0.46 6.23 14.29
N ASP A 255 0.86 6.06 14.12
CA ASP A 255 1.87 6.89 14.79
C ASP A 255 2.85 7.54 13.81
N SER A 256 3.03 8.86 13.90
CA SER A 256 4.11 9.57 13.19
C SER A 256 4.08 9.40 11.66
N ASN A 257 2.90 9.23 11.05
CA ASN A 257 2.75 9.12 9.60
C ASN A 257 2.56 10.50 8.95
N GLU A 258 3.01 10.62 7.71
CA GLU A 258 2.70 11.73 6.81
C GLU A 258 1.58 11.28 5.87
N ILE A 259 0.38 11.83 6.04
CA ILE A 259 -0.81 11.52 5.22
C ILE A 259 -1.26 12.79 4.53
N VAL A 260 -0.90 12.92 3.25
CA VAL A 260 -0.98 14.18 2.52
C VAL A 260 -1.69 14.04 1.19
N HIS A 261 -2.60 14.96 0.89
CA HIS A 261 -3.25 15.01 -0.42
C HIS A 261 -3.98 13.70 -0.78
N CYS A 262 -4.82 13.23 0.14
CA CYS A 262 -5.72 12.10 -0.04
C CYS A 262 -7.19 12.56 0.01
N ALA A 263 -8.11 11.78 -0.57
CA ALA A 263 -9.54 12.07 -0.48
C ALA A 263 -10.01 12.00 0.99
N HIS A 264 -9.63 10.95 1.70
CA HIS A 264 -9.69 10.92 3.16
C HIS A 264 -8.29 10.67 3.70
N GLY A 265 -7.81 11.45 4.66
CA GLY A 265 -6.52 11.17 5.31
C GLY A 265 -6.62 9.86 6.08
N ILE A 266 -7.41 9.89 7.16
CA ILE A 266 -7.76 8.71 7.95
C ILE A 266 -9.26 8.51 7.89
N MET A 267 -9.69 7.30 7.57
CA MET A 267 -11.07 6.84 7.68
C MET A 267 -11.14 5.72 8.71
N ALA A 268 -12.05 5.81 9.69
CA ALA A 268 -12.21 4.77 10.70
C ALA A 268 -13.67 4.61 11.14
N ASP A 269 -14.07 3.38 11.44
CA ASP A 269 -15.27 3.10 12.23
C ASP A 269 -14.92 2.87 13.71
N SER A 270 -15.94 2.88 14.57
CA SER A 270 -15.72 2.72 16.00
C SER A 270 -15.41 1.27 16.40
N PRO A 271 -14.57 1.07 17.43
CA PRO A 271 -14.31 -0.24 17.97
C PRO A 271 -15.59 -0.98 18.35
N MET A 272 -15.67 -2.26 17.98
CA MET A 272 -16.80 -3.12 18.33
C MET A 272 -16.80 -3.44 19.83
N ASN A 273 -15.62 -3.50 20.45
CA ASN A 273 -15.47 -3.73 21.88
C ASN A 273 -15.21 -2.40 22.62
N PRO A 274 -15.98 -2.05 23.66
CA PRO A 274 -15.84 -0.80 24.41
C PRO A 274 -14.48 -0.55 25.08
N ILE A 275 -13.64 -1.58 25.28
CA ILE A 275 -12.30 -1.45 25.88
C ILE A 275 -11.24 -1.13 24.82
N ASN A 276 -11.48 -1.52 23.57
CA ASN A 276 -10.51 -1.32 22.50
C ASN A 276 -10.46 0.16 22.09
N ARG A 277 -9.31 0.59 21.60
CA ARG A 277 -9.06 1.97 21.16
C ARG A 277 -8.34 1.98 19.82
N ILE A 278 -8.72 2.94 18.99
CA ILE A 278 -7.95 3.34 17.82
C ILE A 278 -7.23 4.64 18.16
N VAL A 279 -5.90 4.63 18.09
CA VAL A 279 -5.06 5.74 18.56
C VAL A 279 -4.30 6.34 17.38
N PHE A 280 -4.48 7.64 17.17
CA PHE A 280 -3.76 8.46 16.20
C PHE A 280 -2.84 9.41 16.96
N ILE A 281 -1.53 9.25 16.81
CA ILE A 281 -0.53 10.03 17.54
C ILE A 281 0.54 10.60 16.61
N ASN A 282 0.93 11.85 16.80
CA ASN A 282 2.05 12.50 16.11
C ASN A 282 1.95 12.50 14.58
N ASN A 283 0.77 12.30 13.99
CA ASN A 283 0.63 12.26 12.54
C ASN A 283 0.56 13.66 11.94
N LEU A 284 1.12 13.83 10.75
CA LEU A 284 0.83 14.95 9.87
C LEU A 284 -0.32 14.56 8.94
N ILE A 285 -1.46 15.23 9.09
CA ILE A 285 -2.66 15.01 8.27
C ILE A 285 -2.96 16.34 7.56
N ALA A 286 -2.54 16.44 6.30
CA ALA A 286 -2.59 17.73 5.60
C ALA A 286 -3.03 17.67 4.15
N HIS A 287 -3.65 18.74 3.66
CA HIS A 287 -4.06 18.87 2.25
C HIS A 287 -5.01 17.78 1.76
N ASN A 288 -5.70 17.08 2.67
CA ASN A 288 -6.70 16.08 2.32
C ASN A 288 -8.05 16.76 2.03
N ILE A 289 -8.93 16.11 1.26
CA ILE A 289 -10.32 16.60 1.16
C ILE A 289 -10.96 16.49 2.54
N THR A 290 -10.88 15.34 3.19
CA THR A 290 -11.25 15.18 4.61
C THR A 290 -10.03 14.68 5.37
N GLY A 291 -9.60 15.38 6.42
CA GLY A 291 -8.46 14.99 7.25
C GLY A 291 -8.72 13.68 7.97
N ILE A 292 -9.71 13.68 8.87
CA ILE A 292 -10.19 12.49 9.58
C ILE A 292 -11.69 12.32 9.33
N TYR A 293 -12.09 11.12 8.94
CA TYR A 293 -13.47 10.77 8.65
C TYR A 293 -13.91 9.57 9.50
N PHE A 294 -14.85 9.81 10.41
CA PHE A 294 -15.47 8.73 11.18
C PHE A 294 -16.83 8.36 10.60
N TYR A 295 -17.03 7.08 10.30
CA TYR A 295 -18.29 6.56 9.77
C TYR A 295 -18.91 5.56 10.74
N GLY A 296 -20.18 5.78 11.10
CA GLY A 296 -20.88 5.00 12.11
C GLY A 296 -20.33 5.20 13.52
N ALA A 297 -19.81 6.40 13.82
CA ALA A 297 -19.04 6.65 15.03
C ALA A 297 -19.89 6.54 16.31
N LYS A 298 -19.44 5.70 17.24
CA LYS A 298 -19.91 5.62 18.64
C LYS A 298 -18.84 6.11 19.63
N GLY A 299 -17.65 6.42 19.11
CA GLY A 299 -16.46 6.84 19.86
C GLY A 299 -15.43 5.73 20.06
N GLY A 300 -14.49 5.92 20.99
CA GLY A 300 -13.39 4.98 21.22
C GLY A 300 -12.12 5.30 20.43
N HIS A 301 -12.03 6.51 19.89
CA HIS A 301 -10.86 7.04 19.20
C HIS A 301 -10.08 7.99 20.10
N MET A 302 -8.76 8.03 19.89
CA MET A 302 -7.87 8.96 20.60
C MET A 302 -6.96 9.65 19.60
N ALA A 303 -7.06 10.96 19.46
CA ALA A 303 -6.22 11.78 18.59
C ALA A 303 -5.34 12.70 19.45
N ILE A 304 -4.04 12.42 19.47
CA ILE A 304 -3.07 13.06 20.36
C ILE A 304 -1.89 13.63 19.58
N ASN A 305 -1.52 14.90 19.82
CA ASN A 305 -0.33 15.53 19.23
C ASN A 305 -0.25 15.45 17.68
N ASN A 306 -1.38 15.34 16.98
CA ASN A 306 -1.38 15.35 15.52
C ASN A 306 -1.30 16.78 15.00
N THR A 307 -0.70 16.97 13.83
CA THR A 307 -0.78 18.22 13.07
C THR A 307 -1.83 18.07 11.99
N ILE A 308 -2.96 18.75 12.15
CA ILE A 308 -4.10 18.75 11.23
C ILE A 308 -4.15 20.13 10.58
N ARG A 309 -3.83 20.21 9.28
CA ARG A 309 -3.74 21.51 8.60
C ARG A 309 -4.09 21.44 7.12
N ASN A 310 -4.66 22.52 6.60
CA ASN A 310 -5.00 22.72 5.20
C ASN A 310 -5.86 21.59 4.61
N ASN A 311 -6.66 20.90 5.44
CA ASN A 311 -7.63 19.93 4.95
C ASN A 311 -8.91 20.70 4.60
N LEU A 312 -9.60 20.32 3.51
CA LEU A 312 -10.86 21.00 3.17
C LEU A 312 -11.90 20.81 4.29
N TRP A 313 -11.92 19.64 4.91
CA TRP A 313 -12.65 19.33 6.13
C TRP A 313 -11.67 18.71 7.14
N PRO A 314 -11.31 19.39 8.24
CA PRO A 314 -10.38 18.83 9.23
C PRO A 314 -10.86 17.48 9.77
N VAL A 315 -12.11 17.45 10.26
CA VAL A 315 -12.79 16.24 10.74
C VAL A 315 -14.22 16.21 10.23
N SER A 316 -14.73 15.04 9.89
CA SER A 316 -16.15 14.81 9.59
C SER A 316 -16.61 13.50 10.20
N ILE A 317 -17.82 13.50 10.75
CA ILE A 317 -18.42 12.35 11.42
C ILE A 317 -19.80 12.09 10.82
N ILE A 318 -20.10 10.83 10.52
CA ILE A 318 -21.45 10.37 10.18
C ILE A 318 -21.86 9.32 11.20
N GLY A 319 -23.00 9.51 11.86
CA GLY A 319 -23.59 8.57 12.82
C GLY A 319 -23.98 9.23 14.14
N ASP A 320 -24.77 8.49 14.92
CA ASP A 320 -25.29 8.94 16.21
C ASP A 320 -24.34 8.52 17.33
N GLY A 321 -23.44 9.42 17.72
CA GLY A 321 -22.48 9.22 18.81
C GLY A 321 -22.28 10.50 19.61
N ASP A 322 -21.95 10.38 20.91
CA ASP A 322 -21.54 11.52 21.72
C ASP A 322 -20.10 11.92 21.32
N PRO A 323 -19.85 13.16 20.86
CA PRO A 323 -18.51 13.66 20.58
C PRO A 323 -17.52 13.50 21.73
N MET A 324 -18.01 13.44 22.97
CA MET A 324 -17.19 13.23 24.18
C MET A 324 -16.71 11.79 24.34
N ASN A 325 -17.18 10.85 23.52
CA ASN A 325 -16.67 9.48 23.51
C ASN A 325 -15.31 9.35 22.80
N ASP A 326 -14.86 10.42 22.14
CA ASP A 326 -13.52 10.51 21.54
C ASP A 326 -12.63 11.47 22.34
N THR A 327 -11.34 11.12 22.42
CA THR A 327 -10.36 11.93 23.14
C THR A 327 -9.52 12.72 22.14
N TRP A 328 -9.52 14.04 22.29
CA TRP A 328 -8.70 14.96 21.52
C TRP A 328 -7.83 15.77 22.48
N TRP A 329 -6.51 15.72 22.29
CA TRP A 329 -5.58 16.42 23.15
C TRP A 329 -4.27 16.79 22.44
N GLY A 330 -3.84 18.04 22.57
CA GLY A 330 -2.53 18.45 22.11
C GLY A 330 -2.39 18.51 20.59
N ASN A 331 -3.49 18.45 19.83
CA ASN A 331 -3.40 18.54 18.37
C ASN A 331 -3.20 20.00 17.95
N ILE A 332 -2.63 20.18 16.77
CA ILE A 332 -2.46 21.48 16.12
C ILE A 332 -3.50 21.57 15.04
N TRP A 333 -4.21 22.70 15.04
CA TRP A 333 -5.27 23.03 14.12
C TRP A 333 -4.90 24.34 13.43
N ASP A 334 -5.04 24.39 12.11
CA ASP A 334 -4.73 25.58 11.31
C ASP A 334 -5.74 26.72 11.50
N ASP A 335 -6.95 26.40 11.96
CA ASP A 335 -8.04 27.34 12.24
C ASP A 335 -8.20 27.64 13.75
N TYR A 336 -7.24 27.28 14.60
CA TYR A 336 -7.29 27.64 16.01
C TYR A 336 -6.98 29.12 16.24
N GLU A 337 -7.97 29.86 16.76
CA GLU A 337 -7.90 31.30 16.99
C GLU A 337 -7.68 31.69 18.47
N GLY A 338 -7.34 30.72 19.33
CA GLY A 338 -7.08 30.99 20.75
C GLY A 338 -5.72 31.61 21.04
N PHE A 339 -5.52 31.98 22.30
CA PHE A 339 -4.27 32.56 22.82
C PHE A 339 -3.61 31.62 23.82
N ASP A 340 -2.30 31.75 23.94
CA ASP A 340 -1.47 31.12 24.98
C ASP A 340 -0.89 32.26 25.83
N LEU A 341 -1.65 32.69 26.84
CA LEU A 341 -1.28 33.82 27.71
C LEU A 341 -0.29 33.40 28.80
N ASN A 342 -0.28 32.11 29.18
CA ASN A 342 0.60 31.59 30.22
C ASN A 342 1.97 31.12 29.68
N GLY A 343 2.12 30.99 28.36
CA GLY A 343 3.35 30.63 27.67
C GLY A 343 3.73 29.15 27.76
N ASP A 344 2.77 28.25 28.03
CA ASP A 344 3.03 26.81 28.19
C ASP A 344 3.02 26.02 26.87
N GLY A 345 2.70 26.69 25.75
CA GLY A 345 2.65 26.13 24.40
C GLY A 345 1.31 25.53 24.01
N PHE A 346 0.32 25.57 24.91
CA PHE A 346 -1.06 25.17 24.66
C PHE A 346 -1.99 26.40 24.67
N GLY A 347 -3.09 26.30 23.94
CA GLY A 347 -4.10 27.35 23.95
C GLY A 347 -4.93 27.33 25.23
N ASP A 348 -5.18 28.50 25.79
CA ASP A 348 -5.97 28.70 27.03
C ASP A 348 -7.46 28.34 26.85
N LYS A 349 -7.92 28.15 25.60
CA LYS A 349 -9.29 27.74 25.27
C LYS A 349 -9.29 26.42 24.50
N PRO A 350 -10.29 25.55 24.71
CA PRO A 350 -10.49 24.37 23.87
C PRO A 350 -10.65 24.75 22.39
N HIS A 351 -10.23 23.87 21.49
CA HIS A 351 -10.61 23.92 20.09
C HIS A 351 -11.88 23.07 19.90
N GLU A 352 -12.94 23.69 19.37
CA GLU A 352 -14.23 23.04 19.18
C GLU A 352 -14.63 23.13 17.72
N LEU A 353 -14.96 21.99 17.12
CA LEU A 353 -15.49 21.92 15.77
C LEU A 353 -17.00 21.65 15.85
N TYR A 354 -17.79 22.46 15.17
CA TYR A 354 -19.25 22.35 15.13
C TYR A 354 -19.75 22.00 13.72
N ALA A 355 -20.79 21.18 13.64
CA ALA A 355 -21.60 20.97 12.44
C ALA A 355 -22.85 21.84 12.50
N TYR A 356 -22.99 22.73 11.51
CA TYR A 356 -24.20 23.53 11.31
C TYR A 356 -25.19 22.74 10.44
N ALA A 357 -26.49 22.86 10.72
CA ALA A 357 -27.54 22.00 10.16
C ALA A 357 -27.72 22.14 8.64
N ASP A 358 -27.30 23.26 8.05
CA ASP A 358 -27.57 23.61 6.66
C ASP A 358 -26.39 23.28 5.73
N ARG A 359 -25.66 22.18 5.98
CA ARG A 359 -24.63 21.68 5.04
C ARG A 359 -25.29 21.12 3.78
N ILE A 360 -25.84 22.00 2.93
CA ILE A 360 -26.36 21.72 1.59
C ILE A 360 -25.35 20.88 0.80
N TRP A 361 -24.05 21.01 1.07
CA TRP A 361 -22.96 20.25 0.43
C TRP A 361 -22.68 18.85 0.99
N MET A 362 -23.14 18.52 2.20
CA MET A 362 -23.19 17.13 2.65
C MET A 362 -24.23 16.35 1.84
N ASP A 363 -25.37 16.97 1.57
CA ASP A 363 -26.45 16.40 0.75
C ASP A 363 -26.26 16.62 -0.76
N THR A 364 -25.46 17.61 -1.15
CA THR A 364 -25.18 18.00 -2.55
C THR A 364 -23.68 18.02 -2.83
N PRO A 365 -23.07 16.88 -3.23
CA PRO A 365 -21.63 16.79 -3.47
C PRO A 365 -21.05 17.83 -4.44
N ALA A 366 -21.85 18.32 -5.40
CA ALA A 366 -21.45 19.36 -6.35
C ALA A 366 -21.19 20.73 -5.69
N ALA A 367 -21.84 21.03 -4.56
CA ALA A 367 -21.64 22.29 -3.84
C ALA A 367 -20.25 22.37 -3.19
N LYS A 368 -19.54 21.24 -3.01
CA LYS A 368 -18.17 21.19 -2.48
C LYS A 368 -17.17 22.02 -3.29
N PHE A 369 -17.41 22.20 -4.60
CA PHE A 369 -16.55 23.00 -5.47
C PHE A 369 -16.45 24.47 -5.04
N PHE A 370 -17.50 25.01 -4.42
CA PHE A 370 -17.59 26.44 -4.10
C PHE A 370 -17.09 26.79 -2.68
N ARG A 371 -16.48 25.85 -1.93
CA ARG A 371 -16.20 26.02 -0.49
C ARG A 371 -15.35 27.25 -0.14
N ASN A 372 -14.39 27.58 -0.99
CA ASN A 372 -13.51 28.75 -0.82
C ASN A 372 -14.00 29.94 -1.67
N SER A 373 -15.25 29.91 -2.13
CA SER A 373 -15.86 31.08 -2.75
C SER A 373 -16.27 32.06 -1.65
N PRO A 374 -16.18 33.38 -1.91
CA PRO A 374 -16.65 34.39 -0.98
C PRO A 374 -18.12 34.21 -0.54
N VAL A 375 -18.94 33.55 -1.38
CA VAL A 375 -20.35 33.29 -1.08
C VAL A 375 -20.52 32.21 0.00
N LEU A 376 -19.75 31.11 -0.06
CA LEU A 376 -19.82 30.08 0.99
C LEU A 376 -19.11 30.53 2.28
N GLU A 377 -18.06 31.36 2.20
CA GLU A 377 -17.48 31.99 3.40
C GLU A 377 -18.48 32.93 4.09
N LEU A 378 -19.23 33.72 3.32
CA LEU A 378 -20.28 34.59 3.86
C LEU A 378 -21.44 33.78 4.48
N LEU A 379 -21.84 32.66 3.85
CA LEU A 379 -22.85 31.76 4.42
C LEU A 379 -22.36 31.12 5.72
N ASP A 380 -21.11 30.62 5.78
CA ASP A 380 -20.51 30.07 7.02
C ASP A 380 -20.46 31.12 8.13
N PHE A 381 -20.13 32.38 7.79
CA PHE A 381 -20.19 33.50 8.75
C PHE A 381 -21.61 33.77 9.25
N LEU A 382 -22.62 33.80 8.37
CA LEU A 382 -24.01 34.00 8.75
C LEU A 382 -24.54 32.85 9.62
N GLU A 383 -24.18 31.60 9.31
CA GLU A 383 -24.53 30.43 10.11
C GLU A 383 -23.91 30.47 11.50
N ARG A 384 -22.67 30.97 11.63
CA ARG A 384 -22.04 31.20 12.94
C ARG A 384 -22.72 32.33 13.72
N LEU A 385 -23.19 33.38 13.04
CA LEU A 385 -23.79 34.55 13.67
C LEU A 385 -25.24 34.32 14.11
N ALA A 386 -26.04 33.62 13.31
CA ALA A 386 -27.47 33.41 13.52
C ALA A 386 -27.93 32.02 13.02
N PRO A 387 -27.53 30.93 13.69
CA PRO A 387 -27.90 29.59 13.26
C PRO A 387 -29.40 29.33 13.44
N PHE A 388 -30.05 28.74 12.42
CA PHE A 388 -31.47 28.37 12.46
C PHE A 388 -31.78 27.21 13.44
N SER A 389 -30.76 26.44 13.82
CA SER A 389 -30.81 25.40 14.86
C SER A 389 -29.47 25.35 15.62
N ALA A 390 -29.48 24.91 16.88
CA ALA A 390 -28.24 24.73 17.63
C ALA A 390 -27.28 23.77 16.88
N PRO A 391 -26.04 24.19 16.56
CA PRO A 391 -25.11 23.33 15.86
C PRO A 391 -24.68 22.15 16.76
N SER A 392 -24.44 20.99 16.16
CA SER A 392 -23.95 19.83 16.90
C SER A 392 -22.43 19.91 17.04
N LEU A 393 -21.92 19.64 18.23
CA LEU A 393 -20.47 19.50 18.43
C LEU A 393 -19.98 18.27 17.67
N ILE A 394 -18.86 18.37 16.96
CA ILE A 394 -18.18 17.24 16.29
C ILE A 394 -17.05 16.72 17.19
N LEU A 395 -16.25 17.63 17.73
CA LEU A 395 -15.14 17.31 18.63
C LEU A 395 -14.78 18.51 19.50
N ARG A 396 -14.10 18.23 20.61
CA ARG A 396 -13.46 19.22 21.48
C ARG A 396 -12.05 18.76 21.82
N ASP A 397 -11.03 19.45 21.32
CA ASP A 397 -9.65 19.32 21.82
C ASP A 397 -9.49 20.23 23.04
N THR A 398 -9.21 19.62 24.19
CA THR A 398 -9.17 20.31 25.48
C THR A 398 -7.90 21.12 25.70
N ALA A 399 -6.83 20.83 24.96
CA ALA A 399 -5.55 21.51 25.06
C ALA A 399 -4.90 21.55 23.68
N PRO A 400 -5.41 22.36 22.73
CA PRO A 400 -4.81 22.48 21.41
C PRO A 400 -3.40 23.09 21.54
N ARG A 401 -2.46 22.63 20.72
CA ARG A 401 -1.09 23.16 20.70
C ARG A 401 -0.99 24.38 19.79
N MET A 402 -0.20 25.37 20.21
CA MET A 402 0.05 26.58 19.42
C MET A 402 1.02 26.36 18.25
N LYS A 403 1.96 25.41 18.39
CA LYS A 403 3.04 25.16 17.40
C LYS A 403 3.42 23.69 17.34
N ALA A 404 3.96 23.28 16.18
CA ALA A 404 4.53 21.96 15.97
C ALA A 404 5.74 21.69 16.88
N LEU A 405 5.83 20.46 17.37
CA LEU A 405 7.04 19.94 18.01
C LEU A 405 8.16 19.92 16.95
N ARG A 406 9.32 20.46 17.30
CA ARG A 406 10.50 20.51 16.41
C ARG A 406 11.15 19.16 16.22
#